data_AF-A0A517MQ74-F1
#
_entry.id   AF-A0A517MQ74-F1
#
_cell.length_a   1.000
_cell.length_b   1.000
_cell.length_c   1.000
_cell.angle_alpha   90.00
_cell.angle_beta   90.00
_cell.angle_gamma   90.00
#
_symmetry.space_group_name_H-M   'P 1'
#
loop_
_entity.id
_entity.type
_entity.pdbx_description
1 polymer ?
#
loop_
_entity_poly.entity_id
_entity_poly.type
_entity_poly.pdbx_seq_one_letter_code
_entity_poly.pdbx_strand_id
1 'polypeptide(L)'
;MTTLTIKEIATIKRTTFRSCAVTCLVALCPLLALADEQYTPVVNPVSPLGVDVVPEVARVPGKHFTDSRDMNYQTTPHSVSPTQIGQWDGTGGAQNGLHLASFNGEMDVYEIDAMAQIRDPLLNAVVANRTSLVVSTSFDQMLGNDTSLAVERTNGAAETFAVRSQIVSHNHPGGLLRDIDSVDLWGREDVNRAGFYSFQGDPNNTAIYTHQILAPGGVQPYVSSLQVALALGNPDLEPLLDIDALMVRDIGTGFNPFDGTFGAGDSILFSIAPIPNPNGGPNVFDGGEVWHWRFGQQAEFLKHGGHLWDTAFDVQGTFGTQSENIDALEAVSAVPEPTSLLLGATGLACLWCGRRRRIA
;
A
#
# COMPACT_ATOMS: atom_id res chain seq x y z
N MET A 1 -90.95 -15.55 11.20
CA MET A 1 -90.76 -16.96 11.58
C MET A 1 -90.96 -17.82 10.34
N THR A 2 -89.89 -18.11 9.60
CA THR A 2 -89.82 -19.28 8.71
C THR A 2 -88.36 -19.50 8.33
N THR A 3 -87.84 -20.61 8.83
CA THR A 3 -86.55 -21.21 8.52
C THR A 3 -86.61 -21.87 7.14
N LEU A 4 -85.56 -21.78 6.33
CA LEU A 4 -85.29 -22.77 5.28
C LEU A 4 -83.80 -23.06 5.19
N THR A 5 -83.53 -24.36 5.08
CA THR A 5 -82.29 -25.08 5.35
C THR A 5 -81.70 -25.69 4.07
N ILE A 6 -80.36 -25.68 4.01
CA ILE A 6 -79.45 -26.79 3.63
C ILE A 6 -79.43 -27.32 2.17
N LYS A 7 -78.17 -27.54 1.72
CA LYS A 7 -77.62 -28.47 0.68
C LYS A 7 -77.55 -27.98 -0.77
N GLU A 8 -76.31 -27.86 -1.26
CA GLU A 8 -75.80 -28.82 -2.26
C GLU A 8 -74.26 -28.86 -2.31
N ILE A 9 -73.77 -30.06 -2.61
CA ILE A 9 -72.37 -30.51 -2.64
C ILE A 9 -71.91 -30.56 -4.11
N ALA A 10 -70.59 -30.41 -4.32
CA ALA A 10 -69.79 -30.65 -5.54
C ALA A 10 -69.32 -29.35 -6.20
N THR A 11 -68.05 -29.12 -6.51
CA THR A 11 -67.17 -30.00 -7.29
C THR A 11 -65.71 -29.55 -7.13
N ILE A 12 -64.83 -30.50 -6.81
CA ILE A 12 -63.37 -30.37 -6.85
C ILE A 12 -62.94 -30.13 -8.30
N LYS A 13 -62.33 -28.97 -8.62
CA LYS A 13 -61.52 -28.80 -9.83
C LYS A 13 -60.07 -28.53 -9.43
N ARG A 14 -59.25 -29.57 -9.62
CA ARG A 14 -57.79 -29.50 -9.64
C ARG A 14 -57.36 -28.64 -10.83
N THR A 15 -56.75 -27.48 -10.57
CA THR A 15 -56.05 -26.70 -11.57
C THR A 15 -54.61 -27.20 -11.65
N THR A 16 -54.30 -27.80 -12.78
CA THR A 16 -53.00 -28.29 -13.21
C THR A 16 -52.04 -27.11 -13.40
N PHE A 17 -50.98 -27.04 -12.58
CA PHE A 17 -49.80 -26.21 -12.83
C PHE A 17 -49.05 -26.78 -14.04
N ARG A 18 -49.14 -26.12 -15.20
CA ARG A 18 -48.24 -26.35 -16.33
C ARG A 18 -47.05 -25.40 -16.17
N SER A 19 -45.90 -25.94 -15.78
CA SER A 19 -44.62 -25.23 -15.77
C SER A 19 -44.27 -24.79 -17.18
N CYS A 20 -44.13 -23.48 -17.36
CA CYS A 20 -43.61 -22.85 -18.56
C CYS A 20 -42.08 -23.00 -18.53
N ALA A 21 -41.54 -23.95 -19.30
CA ALA A 21 -40.12 -24.02 -19.56
C ALA A 21 -39.77 -22.90 -20.57
N VAL A 22 -39.35 -21.75 -20.03
CA VAL A 22 -38.75 -20.67 -20.83
C VAL A 22 -37.30 -21.05 -21.07
N THR A 23 -37.04 -21.64 -22.24
CA THR A 23 -35.69 -21.88 -22.75
C THR A 23 -35.06 -20.54 -23.10
N CYS A 24 -34.22 -20.02 -22.21
CA CYS A 24 -33.43 -18.82 -22.47
C CYS A 24 -32.24 -19.21 -23.36
N LEU A 25 -32.39 -19.02 -24.68
CA LEU A 25 -31.33 -19.18 -25.65
C LEU A 25 -30.42 -17.94 -25.56
N VAL A 26 -29.39 -17.99 -24.71
CA VAL A 26 -28.37 -16.94 -24.65
C VAL A 26 -27.49 -17.07 -25.88
N ALA A 27 -27.61 -16.13 -26.80
CA ALA A 27 -26.71 -15.98 -27.93
C ALA A 27 -25.31 -15.63 -27.40
N LEU A 28 -24.38 -16.60 -27.47
CA LEU A 28 -22.94 -16.39 -27.30
C LEU A 28 -22.43 -15.61 -28.52
N CYS A 29 -22.59 -14.29 -28.49
CA CYS A 29 -21.66 -13.41 -29.21
C CYS A 29 -20.33 -13.49 -28.45
N PRO A 30 -19.21 -13.91 -29.07
CA PRO A 30 -17.91 -13.58 -28.53
C PRO A 30 -17.76 -12.07 -28.74
N LEU A 31 -18.26 -11.29 -27.78
CA LEU A 31 -17.65 -10.01 -27.50
C LEU A 31 -16.18 -10.36 -27.28
N LEU A 32 -15.33 -9.90 -28.20
CA LEU A 32 -13.97 -9.52 -27.85
C LEU A 32 -14.13 -8.44 -26.79
N ALA A 33 -14.41 -8.86 -25.56
CA ALA A 33 -14.05 -8.10 -24.39
C ALA A 33 -12.55 -7.99 -24.54
N LEU A 34 -12.09 -6.82 -25.01
CA LEU A 34 -10.84 -6.29 -24.50
C LEU A 34 -11.00 -6.46 -23.00
N ALA A 35 -10.30 -7.44 -22.43
CA ALA A 35 -10.15 -7.57 -21.01
C ALA A 35 -9.36 -6.32 -20.61
N ASP A 36 -10.07 -5.20 -20.51
CA ASP A 36 -9.70 -4.13 -19.60
C ASP A 36 -9.67 -4.87 -18.26
N GLU A 37 -8.46 -5.24 -17.83
CA GLU A 37 -8.24 -5.90 -16.56
C GLU A 37 -8.72 -4.93 -15.48
N GLN A 38 -9.98 -5.15 -15.10
CA GLN A 38 -10.74 -4.24 -14.29
C GLN A 38 -10.14 -4.26 -12.90
N TYR A 39 -9.46 -3.16 -12.53
CA TYR A 39 -9.09 -2.89 -11.16
C TYR A 39 -10.25 -3.25 -10.25
N THR A 40 -10.02 -4.24 -9.40
CA THR A 40 -11.04 -4.77 -8.49
C THR A 40 -10.67 -4.38 -7.07
N PRO A 41 -11.26 -3.31 -6.53
CA PRO A 41 -10.88 -2.83 -5.22
C PRO A 41 -11.14 -3.90 -4.14
N VAL A 42 -10.15 -4.11 -3.27
CA VAL A 42 -10.28 -4.81 -1.99
C VAL A 42 -11.01 -3.88 -1.00
N VAL A 43 -12.33 -3.80 -1.19
CA VAL A 43 -13.23 -2.83 -0.54
C VAL A 43 -13.39 -2.92 0.99
N ASN A 44 -12.78 -3.89 1.66
CA ASN A 44 -12.92 -4.04 3.11
C ASN A 44 -11.63 -3.61 3.83
N PRO A 45 -11.54 -2.37 4.34
CA PRO A 45 -10.39 -1.95 5.12
C PRO A 45 -10.27 -2.85 6.35
N VAL A 46 -9.11 -3.48 6.46
CA VAL A 46 -8.73 -4.29 7.62
C VAL A 46 -7.54 -3.64 8.30
N SER A 47 -7.52 -3.71 9.64
CA SER A 47 -6.33 -3.33 10.39
C SER A 47 -5.38 -4.52 10.44
N PRO A 48 -4.10 -4.36 10.06
CA PRO A 48 -3.13 -5.43 10.17
C PRO A 48 -2.89 -5.82 11.63
N LEU A 49 -2.50 -7.08 11.87
CA LEU A 49 -2.34 -7.62 13.24
C LEU A 49 -0.99 -7.29 13.91
N GLY A 50 0.01 -6.83 13.14
CA GLY A 50 1.35 -6.54 13.65
C GLY A 50 2.16 -7.79 14.04
N VAL A 51 1.91 -8.90 13.37
CA VAL A 51 2.61 -10.19 13.48
C VAL A 51 3.35 -10.53 12.18
N ASP A 52 4.45 -11.29 12.30
CA ASP A 52 5.26 -11.82 11.19
C ASP A 52 4.51 -12.89 10.38
N VAL A 53 3.63 -12.41 9.50
CA VAL A 53 2.94 -13.19 8.49
C VAL A 53 2.89 -12.34 7.24
N VAL A 54 3.48 -12.84 6.16
CA VAL A 54 3.37 -12.25 4.83
C VAL A 54 2.04 -12.73 4.21
N PRO A 55 1.06 -11.83 4.01
CA PRO A 55 -0.21 -12.20 3.37
C PRO A 55 -0.04 -12.34 1.86
N GLU A 56 -1.01 -12.97 1.21
CA GLU A 56 -1.13 -12.86 -0.25
C GLU A 56 -1.36 -11.40 -0.64
N VAL A 57 -0.69 -10.94 -1.69
CA VAL A 57 -0.73 -9.54 -2.17
C VAL A 57 -2.16 -9.04 -2.40
N ALA A 58 -2.99 -9.88 -3.04
CA ALA A 58 -4.40 -9.59 -3.32
C ALA A 58 -5.27 -9.43 -2.06
N ARG A 59 -4.79 -9.84 -0.88
CA ARG A 59 -5.51 -9.68 0.40
C ARG A 59 -5.19 -8.37 1.11
N VAL A 60 -4.09 -7.70 0.76
CA VAL A 60 -3.72 -6.41 1.37
C VAL A 60 -4.56 -5.33 0.70
N PRO A 61 -5.42 -4.60 1.44
CA PRO A 61 -6.22 -3.52 0.86
C PRO A 61 -5.40 -2.24 0.73
N GLY A 62 -5.93 -1.28 -0.02
CA GLY A 62 -5.50 0.12 0.10
C GLY A 62 -4.21 0.45 -0.61
N LYS A 63 -3.74 -0.40 -1.52
CA LYS A 63 -2.37 -0.32 -2.04
C LYS A 63 -2.20 0.82 -3.04
N HIS A 64 -1.24 1.70 -2.77
CA HIS A 64 -0.78 2.76 -3.68
C HIS A 64 0.70 2.57 -4.01
N PHE A 65 1.14 3.16 -5.11
CA PHE A 65 2.54 3.18 -5.51
C PHE A 65 2.84 4.35 -6.44
N THR A 66 4.12 4.66 -6.61
CA THR A 66 4.66 5.53 -7.68
C THR A 66 5.72 4.76 -8.49
N ASP A 67 6.03 5.24 -9.69
CA ASP A 67 7.10 4.72 -10.57
C ASP A 67 7.78 5.92 -11.22
N SER A 68 9.11 5.83 -11.40
CA SER A 68 9.99 6.89 -11.87
C SER A 68 9.62 7.50 -13.22
N ARG A 69 8.82 6.74 -13.99
CA ARG A 69 8.16 7.22 -15.20
C ARG A 69 6.70 6.85 -15.11
N ASP A 70 5.85 7.84 -14.90
CA ASP A 70 4.45 7.58 -14.59
C ASP A 70 3.78 6.64 -15.57
N MET A 71 3.00 5.72 -15.02
CA MET A 71 2.17 4.84 -15.80
C MET A 71 0.85 5.54 -16.09
N ASN A 72 0.74 6.13 -17.29
CA ASN A 72 -0.55 6.56 -17.81
C ASN A 72 -1.51 5.36 -17.91
N TYR A 73 -2.36 5.14 -16.91
CA TYR A 73 -3.27 3.99 -16.88
C TYR A 73 -4.45 4.10 -17.87
N GLN A 74 -4.75 5.29 -18.41
CA GLN A 74 -5.82 5.45 -19.42
C GLN A 74 -5.33 5.93 -20.78
N THR A 75 -5.97 5.43 -21.84
CA THR A 75 -5.82 5.85 -23.25
C THR A 75 -6.57 7.16 -23.59
N THR A 76 -6.72 8.05 -22.62
CA THR A 76 -7.43 9.35 -22.71
C THR A 76 -6.48 10.49 -22.25
N PRO A 77 -6.75 11.78 -22.52
CA PRO A 77 -5.75 12.78 -22.93
C PRO A 77 -4.83 13.32 -21.82
N HIS A 78 -4.73 12.64 -20.67
CA HIS A 78 -3.84 13.03 -19.59
C HIS A 78 -2.41 12.56 -19.89
N SER A 79 -1.48 13.51 -19.92
CA SER A 79 -0.04 13.23 -20.04
C SER A 79 0.47 12.57 -18.75
N VAL A 80 1.54 11.79 -18.92
CA VAL A 80 2.44 11.34 -17.84
C VAL A 80 2.71 12.55 -16.92
N SER A 81 2.49 12.41 -15.61
CA SER A 81 2.80 13.46 -14.62
C SER A 81 3.53 12.86 -13.41
N PRO A 82 4.78 13.31 -13.12
CA PRO A 82 5.67 12.78 -12.07
C PRO A 82 5.07 12.72 -10.65
N THR A 83 3.91 13.33 -10.48
CA THR A 83 3.19 13.40 -9.21
C THR A 83 1.95 12.51 -9.13
N GLN A 84 1.78 11.60 -10.10
CA GLN A 84 0.63 10.71 -10.17
C GLN A 84 0.87 9.46 -9.32
N ILE A 85 0.02 9.29 -8.30
CA ILE A 85 -0.01 8.10 -7.46
C ILE A 85 -0.91 7.05 -8.12
N GLY A 86 -0.42 5.84 -8.31
CA GLY A 86 -1.18 4.69 -8.79
C GLY A 86 -1.89 3.95 -7.66
N GLN A 87 -2.96 3.23 -8.00
CA GLN A 87 -3.61 2.23 -7.16
C GLN A 87 -3.46 0.86 -7.80
N TRP A 88 -3.41 -0.22 -7.01
CA TRP A 88 -3.34 -1.58 -7.54
C TRP A 88 -4.03 -2.62 -6.66
N ASP A 89 -4.56 -3.66 -7.29
CA ASP A 89 -5.39 -4.68 -6.63
C ASP A 89 -4.61 -5.92 -6.18
N GLY A 90 -3.39 -6.13 -6.66
CA GLY A 90 -2.57 -7.30 -6.33
C GLY A 90 -2.77 -8.50 -7.26
N THR A 91 -3.57 -8.33 -8.31
CA THR A 91 -3.84 -9.30 -9.35
C THR A 91 -3.47 -8.80 -10.76
N GLY A 92 -2.78 -7.66 -10.83
CA GLY A 92 -2.35 -6.99 -12.06
C GLY A 92 -3.21 -5.80 -12.48
N GLY A 93 -4.38 -5.62 -11.85
CA GLY A 93 -5.23 -4.46 -12.07
C GLY A 93 -4.67 -3.24 -11.33
N ALA A 94 -4.44 -2.16 -12.06
CA ALA A 94 -4.03 -0.85 -11.52
C ALA A 94 -5.09 0.22 -11.84
N GLN A 95 -5.01 1.44 -11.28
CA GLN A 95 -5.73 2.61 -11.79
C GLN A 95 -5.06 3.90 -11.34
N ASN A 96 -5.42 5.03 -11.95
CA ASN A 96 -4.98 6.34 -11.48
C ASN A 96 -5.58 6.66 -10.11
N GLY A 97 -4.74 7.12 -9.18
CA GLY A 97 -5.12 7.63 -7.87
C GLY A 97 -5.00 9.15 -7.78
N LEU A 98 -4.40 9.64 -6.68
CA LEU A 98 -4.18 11.06 -6.40
C LEU A 98 -3.13 11.65 -7.34
N HIS A 99 -3.34 12.90 -7.77
CA HIS A 99 -2.39 13.66 -8.56
C HIS A 99 -1.94 14.90 -7.76
N LEU A 100 -0.73 14.91 -7.21
CA LEU A 100 -0.31 15.94 -6.25
C LEU A 100 -0.18 17.34 -6.86
N ALA A 101 0.12 17.44 -8.16
CA ALA A 101 0.10 18.71 -8.90
C ALA A 101 -1.26 19.44 -8.81
N SER A 102 -2.36 18.71 -8.57
CA SER A 102 -3.69 19.30 -8.36
C SER A 102 -3.79 20.14 -7.08
N PHE A 103 -2.85 19.96 -6.15
CA PHE A 103 -2.82 20.61 -4.84
C PHE A 103 -1.74 21.68 -4.75
N ASN A 104 -0.68 21.57 -5.56
CA ASN A 104 0.33 22.60 -5.72
C ASN A 104 0.98 22.50 -7.11
N GLY A 105 0.69 23.45 -8.01
CA GLY A 105 1.15 23.40 -9.40
C GLY A 105 2.67 23.53 -9.56
N GLU A 106 3.39 23.99 -8.53
CA GLU A 106 4.86 23.99 -8.53
C GLU A 106 5.45 22.60 -8.33
N MET A 107 4.65 21.62 -7.89
CA MET A 107 5.10 20.25 -7.64
C MET A 107 5.05 19.36 -8.87
N ASP A 108 4.35 19.76 -9.95
CA ASP A 108 4.18 18.97 -11.19
C ASP A 108 5.48 18.69 -11.95
N VAL A 109 6.60 19.27 -11.49
CA VAL A 109 7.93 19.09 -12.08
C VAL A 109 8.81 18.12 -11.29
N TYR A 110 8.38 17.68 -10.10
CA TYR A 110 9.14 16.78 -9.25
C TYR A 110 8.48 15.40 -9.20
N GLU A 111 9.33 14.39 -9.23
CA GLU A 111 8.99 12.99 -9.02
C GLU A 111 8.73 12.72 -7.53
N ILE A 112 7.84 11.79 -7.22
CA ILE A 112 7.60 11.35 -5.84
C ILE A 112 8.56 10.20 -5.53
N ASP A 113 9.56 10.49 -4.70
CA ASP A 113 10.65 9.56 -4.38
C ASP A 113 10.40 8.80 -3.08
N ALA A 114 9.40 9.21 -2.30
CA ALA A 114 8.91 8.41 -1.18
C ALA A 114 7.49 8.80 -0.81
N MET A 115 6.75 7.88 -0.19
CA MET A 115 5.39 8.11 0.26
C MET A 115 5.11 7.34 1.54
N ALA A 116 4.30 7.91 2.43
CA ALA A 116 3.80 7.20 3.61
C ALA A 116 2.38 7.62 4.00
N GLN A 117 1.71 6.74 4.73
CA GLN A 117 0.44 7.06 5.40
C GLN A 117 0.65 8.07 6.53
N ILE A 118 -0.41 8.82 6.85
CA ILE A 118 -0.35 9.79 7.95
C ILE A 118 -0.08 9.10 9.31
N ARG A 119 -0.47 7.83 9.44
CA ARG A 119 -0.20 6.98 10.61
C ARG A 119 -0.02 5.56 10.13
N ASP A 120 1.21 5.25 9.76
CA ASP A 120 1.57 3.89 9.44
C ASP A 120 1.21 2.96 10.62
N PRO A 121 0.30 1.99 10.42
CA PRO A 121 -0.19 1.13 11.49
C PRO A 121 0.87 0.12 11.96
N LEU A 122 1.92 -0.09 11.17
CA LEU A 122 2.91 -1.14 11.35
C LEU A 122 4.32 -0.64 11.63
N LEU A 123 4.62 0.66 11.50
CA LEU A 123 5.94 1.24 11.82
C LEU A 123 6.46 0.78 13.19
N ASN A 124 5.64 0.89 14.24
CA ASN A 124 6.04 0.45 15.59
C ASN A 124 6.19 -1.07 15.72
N ALA A 125 5.57 -1.85 14.83
CA ALA A 125 5.76 -3.29 14.78
C ALA A 125 7.08 -3.64 14.07
N VAL A 126 7.45 -2.93 12.99
CA VAL A 126 8.75 -3.05 12.31
C VAL A 126 9.88 -2.66 13.25
N VAL A 127 9.83 -1.48 13.88
CA VAL A 127 10.86 -1.02 14.84
C VAL A 127 11.06 -2.02 15.99
N ALA A 128 9.99 -2.73 16.37
CA ALA A 128 10.03 -3.74 17.42
C ALA A 128 10.36 -5.16 16.91
N ASN A 129 10.67 -5.33 15.62
CA ASN A 129 10.92 -6.60 14.94
C ASN A 129 9.79 -7.63 15.17
N ARG A 130 8.54 -7.20 14.99
CA ARG A 130 7.32 -8.01 15.21
C ARG A 130 6.53 -8.34 13.94
N THR A 131 6.76 -7.60 12.87
CA THR A 131 6.09 -7.77 11.57
C THR A 131 7.13 -7.72 10.46
N SER A 132 6.77 -8.10 9.25
CA SER A 132 7.71 -8.12 8.13
C SER A 132 7.87 -6.73 7.50
N LEU A 133 9.10 -6.39 7.10
CA LEU A 133 9.48 -5.15 6.42
C LEU A 133 9.46 -5.39 4.90
N VAL A 134 8.77 -4.55 4.16
CA VAL A 134 8.70 -4.57 2.69
C VAL A 134 9.59 -3.47 2.14
N VAL A 135 10.37 -3.81 1.12
CA VAL A 135 11.24 -2.89 0.39
C VAL A 135 11.07 -3.05 -1.11
N SER A 136 11.20 -1.95 -1.85
CA SER A 136 11.67 -1.97 -3.24
C SER A 136 13.12 -1.46 -3.27
N THR A 137 13.81 -1.69 -4.38
CA THR A 137 15.13 -1.13 -4.62
C THR A 137 15.17 -0.51 -5.99
N SER A 138 15.90 0.60 -6.19
CA SER A 138 16.02 1.22 -7.51
C SER A 138 16.37 0.19 -8.57
N PHE A 139 15.71 0.21 -9.72
CA PHE A 139 16.26 -0.18 -11.03
C PHE A 139 15.22 -0.10 -12.16
N ASP A 140 15.47 0.86 -13.05
CA ASP A 140 14.83 1.21 -14.33
C ASP A 140 14.57 0.05 -15.34
N GLN A 141 15.12 -1.15 -15.10
CA GLN A 141 14.89 -2.35 -15.92
C GLN A 141 15.01 -3.61 -15.06
N MET A 142 13.90 -4.15 -14.54
CA MET A 142 13.87 -5.50 -13.95
C MET A 142 14.25 -6.59 -14.99
N LEU A 143 15.54 -6.69 -15.32
CA LEU A 143 16.14 -7.66 -16.26
C LEU A 143 16.53 -8.98 -15.56
N GLY A 144 16.10 -9.15 -14.32
CA GLY A 144 16.18 -10.37 -13.50
C GLY A 144 14.86 -10.57 -12.78
N ASN A 145 14.79 -11.56 -11.88
CA ASN A 145 13.61 -11.98 -11.08
C ASN A 145 12.50 -10.92 -11.02
N ASP A 146 11.26 -11.31 -11.35
CA ASP A 146 10.10 -10.42 -11.49
C ASP A 146 9.66 -9.75 -10.15
N THR A 147 10.49 -9.75 -9.11
CA THR A 147 10.23 -9.17 -7.79
C THR A 147 10.26 -7.65 -7.88
N SER A 148 9.14 -7.02 -7.57
CA SER A 148 9.03 -5.56 -7.46
C SER A 148 9.00 -5.12 -6.01
N LEU A 149 8.44 -5.95 -5.11
CA LEU A 149 8.47 -5.73 -3.67
C LEU A 149 9.03 -6.99 -3.01
N ALA A 150 10.17 -6.84 -2.36
CA ALA A 150 10.76 -7.87 -1.51
C ALA A 150 10.30 -7.69 -0.07
N VAL A 151 10.34 -8.76 0.73
CA VAL A 151 10.00 -8.70 2.14
C VAL A 151 11.04 -9.41 2.97
N GLU A 152 11.45 -8.75 4.05
CA GLU A 152 12.23 -9.33 5.14
C GLU A 152 11.32 -9.70 6.30
N ARG A 153 11.44 -10.94 6.76
CA ARG A 153 10.76 -11.43 7.97
C ARG A 153 11.55 -11.09 9.23
N THR A 154 10.91 -11.22 10.40
CA THR A 154 11.55 -10.86 11.69
C THR A 154 12.75 -11.73 12.07
N ASN A 155 12.94 -12.84 11.37
CA ASN A 155 14.08 -13.75 11.51
C ASN A 155 15.15 -13.56 10.42
N GLY A 156 15.03 -12.56 9.55
CA GLY A 156 15.97 -12.25 8.45
C GLY A 156 15.76 -13.10 7.20
N ALA A 157 14.70 -13.91 7.14
CA ALA A 157 14.36 -14.59 5.90
C ALA A 157 13.82 -13.58 4.89
N ALA A 158 14.38 -13.60 3.68
CA ALA A 158 13.90 -12.80 2.55
C ALA A 158 12.98 -13.64 1.65
N GLU A 159 11.88 -13.05 1.19
CA GLU A 159 11.00 -13.63 0.17
C GLU A 159 10.42 -12.54 -0.75
N THR A 160 9.86 -12.94 -1.89
CA THR A 160 9.13 -12.03 -2.77
C THR A 160 7.75 -11.76 -2.19
N PHE A 161 7.42 -10.48 -1.94
CA PHE A 161 6.04 -10.10 -1.59
C PHE A 161 5.21 -9.97 -2.87
N ALA A 162 5.62 -9.08 -3.78
CA ALA A 162 4.91 -8.84 -5.03
C ALA A 162 5.83 -8.89 -6.23
N VAL A 163 5.33 -9.50 -7.31
CA VAL A 163 5.95 -9.41 -8.63
C VAL A 163 5.33 -8.32 -9.48
N ARG A 164 6.04 -7.86 -10.52
CA ARG A 164 5.54 -6.83 -11.45
C ARG A 164 4.13 -7.12 -11.92
N SER A 165 3.89 -8.35 -12.41
CA SER A 165 2.59 -8.75 -12.96
C SER A 165 1.44 -8.72 -11.95
N GLN A 166 1.71 -8.67 -10.65
CA GLN A 166 0.69 -8.50 -9.61
C GLN A 166 0.36 -7.02 -9.35
N ILE A 167 1.30 -6.12 -9.63
CA ILE A 167 1.13 -4.66 -9.52
C ILE A 167 0.47 -4.15 -10.80
N VAL A 168 1.07 -4.53 -11.93
CA VAL A 168 0.70 -4.08 -13.26
C VAL A 168 0.97 -5.19 -14.27
N SER A 169 -0.10 -5.75 -14.84
CA SER A 169 -0.02 -6.84 -15.80
C SER A 169 0.00 -6.42 -17.27
N HIS A 170 -0.11 -5.12 -17.59
CA HIS A 170 -0.26 -4.64 -18.96
C HIS A 170 0.72 -3.53 -19.34
N ASN A 171 0.89 -3.33 -20.66
CA ASN A 171 1.74 -2.28 -21.18
C ASN A 171 1.07 -0.91 -20.99
N HIS A 172 1.77 0.00 -20.33
CA HIS A 172 1.37 1.40 -20.23
C HIS A 172 2.07 2.27 -21.28
N PRO A 173 1.56 3.48 -21.57
CA PRO A 173 2.28 4.48 -22.35
C PRO A 173 3.64 4.86 -21.72
N GLY A 174 3.77 4.75 -20.40
CA GLY A 174 5.05 4.89 -19.67
C GLY A 174 6.01 3.69 -19.84
N GLY A 175 5.50 2.57 -20.36
CA GLY A 175 6.23 1.33 -20.56
C GLY A 175 5.80 0.21 -19.61
N LEU A 176 6.74 -0.71 -19.34
CA LEU A 176 6.62 -1.67 -18.24
C LEU A 176 6.91 -0.93 -16.93
N LEU A 177 6.28 -1.34 -15.83
CA LEU A 177 6.66 -0.90 -14.48
C LEU A 177 8.17 -1.12 -14.31
N ARG A 178 8.88 -0.04 -14.02
CA ARG A 178 10.34 -0.04 -14.01
C ARG A 178 10.83 -0.05 -12.59
N ASP A 179 10.41 0.96 -11.86
CA ASP A 179 10.82 1.23 -10.51
C ASP A 179 9.60 1.43 -9.63
N ILE A 180 9.74 1.15 -8.34
CA ILE A 180 8.73 1.55 -7.37
C ILE A 180 9.42 2.49 -6.40
N ASP A 181 9.26 3.77 -6.63
CA ASP A 181 9.84 4.85 -5.80
C ASP A 181 8.97 5.17 -4.60
N SER A 182 7.79 4.56 -4.51
CA SER A 182 7.09 4.53 -3.25
C SER A 182 6.01 3.47 -3.24
N VAL A 183 5.68 2.99 -2.04
CA VAL A 183 4.54 2.12 -1.81
C VAL A 183 3.85 2.52 -0.52
N ASP A 184 2.52 2.50 -0.56
CA ASP A 184 1.67 2.58 0.62
C ASP A 184 0.84 1.32 0.65
N LEU A 185 0.95 0.54 1.73
CA LEU A 185 0.12 -0.62 1.96
C LEU A 185 -0.85 -0.33 3.10
N TRP A 186 -1.98 -1.03 3.09
CA TRP A 186 -3.07 -0.87 4.05
C TRP A 186 -3.91 0.38 3.79
N GLY A 187 -5.04 0.49 4.49
CA GLY A 187 -5.93 1.64 4.34
C GLY A 187 -7.14 1.36 3.44
N ARG A 188 -7.84 2.45 3.08
CA ARG A 188 -9.13 2.40 2.37
C ARG A 188 -8.87 2.86 0.94
N GLU A 189 -9.24 2.03 -0.05
CA GLU A 189 -8.90 2.28 -1.46
C GLU A 189 -9.66 3.44 -2.10
N ASP A 190 -10.82 3.79 -1.57
CA ASP A 190 -11.68 4.88 -2.05
C ASP A 190 -11.34 6.23 -1.41
N VAL A 191 -10.25 6.34 -0.66
CA VAL A 191 -9.77 7.60 -0.10
C VAL A 191 -8.28 7.73 -0.38
N ASN A 192 -7.90 8.79 -1.10
CA ASN A 192 -6.49 9.16 -1.25
C ASN A 192 -5.94 9.56 0.13
N ARG A 193 -4.99 8.78 0.65
CA ARG A 193 -4.58 8.79 2.08
C ARG A 193 -3.08 8.81 2.34
N ALA A 194 -2.26 8.64 1.32
CA ALA A 194 -0.89 9.09 1.42
C ALA A 194 -0.91 10.53 1.92
N GLY A 195 -0.11 10.77 2.94
CA GLY A 195 -0.14 12.05 3.62
C GLY A 195 1.21 12.54 4.02
N PHE A 196 2.25 11.76 3.71
CA PHE A 196 3.62 12.22 3.67
C PHE A 196 4.27 11.83 2.35
N TYR A 197 5.13 12.70 1.85
CA TYR A 197 5.82 12.56 0.56
C TYR A 197 7.24 13.08 0.66
N SER A 198 8.16 12.43 -0.02
CA SER A 198 9.42 13.01 -0.47
C SER A 198 9.31 13.32 -1.97
N PHE A 199 10.13 14.24 -2.46
CA PHE A 199 10.25 14.52 -3.87
C PHE A 199 11.72 14.60 -4.26
N GLN A 200 12.05 14.12 -5.46
CA GLN A 200 13.41 14.12 -5.97
C GLN A 200 14.15 15.43 -5.77
N GLY A 201 15.30 15.33 -5.10
CA GLY A 201 16.20 16.45 -4.85
C GLY A 201 15.71 17.44 -3.79
N ASP A 202 14.78 17.03 -2.93
CA ASP A 202 14.32 17.77 -1.73
C ASP A 202 14.03 19.27 -2.01
N PRO A 203 13.03 19.60 -2.86
CA PRO A 203 12.81 20.97 -3.28
C PRO A 203 12.62 21.91 -2.07
N ASN A 204 13.17 23.13 -2.17
CA ASN A 204 13.13 24.12 -1.08
C ASN A 204 13.74 23.60 0.25
N ASN A 205 14.72 22.71 0.20
CA ASN A 205 15.38 22.10 1.36
C ASN A 205 14.40 21.38 2.30
N THR A 206 13.34 20.81 1.71
CA THR A 206 12.30 20.08 2.43
C THR A 206 12.37 18.61 2.05
N ALA A 207 12.80 17.79 2.99
CA ALA A 207 12.93 16.34 2.83
C ALA A 207 11.59 15.62 2.86
N ILE A 208 10.66 16.10 3.69
CA ILE A 208 9.35 15.46 3.81
C ILE A 208 8.28 16.54 3.81
N TYR A 209 7.29 16.35 2.96
CA TYR A 209 6.07 17.11 2.89
C TYR A 209 4.93 16.32 3.51
N THR A 210 3.89 17.02 3.97
CA THR A 210 2.63 16.44 4.39
C THR A 210 1.47 17.03 3.62
N HIS A 211 0.47 16.20 3.29
CA HIS A 211 -0.80 16.68 2.76
C HIS A 211 -1.84 16.73 3.87
N GLN A 212 -2.06 17.92 4.43
CA GLN A 212 -3.06 18.11 5.49
C GLN A 212 -4.47 18.14 4.91
N ILE A 213 -5.21 17.04 5.06
CA ILE A 213 -6.61 16.93 4.61
C ILE A 213 -7.52 17.97 5.31
N LEU A 214 -7.15 18.43 6.51
CA LEU A 214 -7.97 19.32 7.34
C LEU A 214 -7.82 20.82 7.00
N ALA A 215 -6.82 21.20 6.22
CA ALA A 215 -6.66 22.55 5.71
C ALA A 215 -6.67 22.48 4.18
N PRO A 216 -7.72 22.98 3.48
CA PRO A 216 -7.71 23.01 2.02
C PRO A 216 -6.57 23.91 1.54
N GLY A 217 -5.45 23.30 1.13
CA GLY A 217 -4.28 24.06 0.71
C GLY A 217 -3.00 23.23 0.69
N GLY A 218 -2.81 22.47 -0.40
CA GLY A 218 -1.48 22.01 -0.83
C GLY A 218 -0.77 20.99 0.06
N VAL A 219 0.34 20.48 -0.47
CA VAL A 219 1.41 19.86 0.30
C VAL A 219 2.15 20.94 1.09
N GLN A 220 2.46 20.65 2.35
CA GLN A 220 3.12 21.56 3.30
C GLN A 220 4.42 20.93 3.78
N PRO A 221 5.49 21.72 4.04
CA PRO A 221 6.71 21.18 4.64
C PRO A 221 6.45 20.54 6.00
N TYR A 222 7.02 19.35 6.23
CA TYR A 222 6.93 18.60 7.48
C TYR A 222 8.29 18.48 8.17
N VAL A 223 9.32 18.05 7.41
CA VAL A 223 10.71 17.93 7.86
C VAL A 223 11.62 18.54 6.79
N SER A 224 12.57 19.37 7.23
CA SER A 224 13.63 19.91 6.36
C SER A 224 14.84 18.98 6.23
N SER A 225 15.56 19.06 5.11
CA SER A 225 16.78 18.27 4.88
C SER A 225 17.85 18.56 5.95
N LEU A 226 17.96 19.80 6.44
CA LEU A 226 18.83 20.13 7.57
C LEU A 226 18.46 19.38 8.85
N GLN A 227 17.16 19.21 9.14
CA GLN A 227 16.75 18.44 10.33
C GLN A 227 17.14 16.97 10.20
N VAL A 228 17.03 16.38 9.01
CA VAL A 228 17.50 15.01 8.74
C VAL A 228 19.03 14.93 8.89
N ALA A 229 19.79 15.86 8.29
CA ALA A 229 21.24 15.90 8.39
C ALA A 229 21.73 16.00 9.85
N LEU A 230 21.09 16.86 10.64
CA LEU A 230 21.35 16.98 12.08
C LEU A 230 20.97 15.71 12.85
N ALA A 231 19.87 15.05 12.47
CA ALA A 231 19.47 13.77 13.08
C ALA A 231 20.45 12.64 12.76
N LEU A 232 21.07 12.64 11.58
CA LEU A 232 22.17 11.73 11.22
C LEU A 232 23.49 12.10 11.92
N GLY A 233 23.55 13.26 12.59
CA GLY A 233 24.73 13.73 13.31
C GLY A 233 25.78 14.41 12.42
N ASN A 234 25.43 14.75 11.18
CA ASN A 234 26.32 15.44 10.26
C ASN A 234 25.56 16.49 9.42
N PRO A 235 25.59 17.77 9.81
CA PRO A 235 24.90 18.83 9.08
C PRO A 235 25.44 19.06 7.67
N ASP A 236 26.69 18.65 7.38
CA ASP A 236 27.29 18.79 6.04
C ASP A 236 26.63 17.84 5.01
N LEU A 237 25.75 16.93 5.45
CA LEU A 237 24.94 16.09 4.57
C LEU A 237 23.75 16.83 3.96
N GLU A 238 23.29 17.96 4.51
CA GLU A 238 22.10 18.68 4.03
C GLU A 238 21.99 18.80 2.49
N PRO A 239 23.02 19.25 1.75
CA PRO A 239 22.92 19.40 0.30
C PRO A 239 23.01 18.09 -0.50
N LEU A 240 23.20 16.96 0.17
CA LEU A 240 23.36 15.62 -0.42
C LEU A 240 22.21 14.69 -0.07
N LEU A 241 21.28 15.12 0.79
CA LEU A 241 20.14 14.31 1.20
C LEU A 241 19.06 14.33 0.12
N ASP A 242 18.51 13.15 -0.10
CA ASP A 242 17.34 12.86 -0.92
C ASP A 242 16.66 11.68 -0.24
N ILE A 243 15.39 11.81 0.16
CA ILE A 243 14.67 10.71 0.84
C ILE A 243 14.04 9.80 -0.22
N ASP A 244 14.51 8.55 -0.28
CA ASP A 244 14.09 7.56 -1.28
C ASP A 244 13.09 6.54 -0.72
N ALA A 245 12.86 6.51 0.59
CA ALA A 245 11.86 5.62 1.16
C ALA A 245 11.36 6.14 2.49
N LEU A 246 10.09 5.88 2.82
CA LEU A 246 9.46 6.53 3.96
C LEU A 246 8.36 5.69 4.62
N MET A 247 8.38 5.61 5.95
CA MET A 247 7.21 5.30 6.77
C MET A 247 7.09 6.35 7.87
N VAL A 248 5.91 6.90 8.10
CA VAL A 248 5.69 7.95 9.10
C VAL A 248 4.63 7.55 10.11
N ARG A 249 4.90 7.91 11.35
CA ARG A 249 3.91 7.90 12.42
C ARG A 249 3.89 9.25 13.10
N ASP A 250 2.96 10.10 12.67
CA ASP A 250 2.60 11.37 13.30
C ASP A 250 1.57 11.10 14.43
N ILE A 251 1.97 11.43 15.66
CA ILE A 251 1.09 11.50 16.82
C ILE A 251 0.70 12.96 17.06
N GLY A 252 -0.27 13.45 16.31
CA GLY A 252 -0.76 14.81 16.53
C GLY A 252 -1.25 15.09 17.96
N THR A 253 -1.32 16.38 18.29
CA THR A 253 -1.80 16.87 19.58
C THR A 253 -3.29 16.61 19.83
N GLY A 254 -3.64 15.57 20.60
CA GLY A 254 -4.92 15.37 21.31
C GLY A 254 -6.25 15.60 20.54
N PHE A 255 -6.53 16.85 20.18
CA PHE A 255 -7.64 17.32 19.35
C PHE A 255 -7.40 17.16 17.83
N ASN A 256 -6.15 17.22 17.38
CA ASN A 256 -5.79 16.93 16.01
C ASN A 256 -4.96 15.64 15.98
N PRO A 257 -5.47 14.53 15.42
CA PRO A 257 -4.67 13.33 15.29
C PRO A 257 -3.46 13.52 14.34
N PHE A 258 -3.43 14.60 13.57
CA PHE A 258 -2.40 14.89 12.58
C PHE A 258 -2.15 16.39 12.55
N ASP A 259 -1.26 16.89 13.40
CA ASP A 259 -0.95 18.31 13.41
C ASP A 259 0.01 18.73 12.29
N GLY A 260 0.54 17.75 11.54
CA GLY A 260 1.40 17.94 10.39
C GLY A 260 2.63 18.76 10.74
N THR A 261 3.12 18.61 11.97
CA THR A 261 4.36 19.18 12.46
C THR A 261 5.17 18.05 13.10
N PHE A 262 6.41 17.85 12.68
CA PHE A 262 7.25 16.81 13.29
C PHE A 262 7.59 17.18 14.74
N GLY A 263 7.00 16.47 15.69
CA GLY A 263 6.93 16.82 17.10
C GLY A 263 7.00 15.63 18.06
N ALA A 264 6.77 15.92 19.35
CA ALA A 264 6.98 14.95 20.41
C ALA A 264 6.06 13.73 20.30
N GLY A 265 6.66 12.55 20.11
CA GLY A 265 5.95 11.28 19.93
C GLY A 265 6.03 10.75 18.51
N ASP A 266 6.41 11.59 17.55
CA ASP A 266 6.52 11.22 16.16
C ASP A 266 7.76 10.37 15.90
N SER A 267 7.63 9.51 14.89
CA SER A 267 8.71 8.65 14.43
C SER A 267 8.64 8.46 12.93
N ILE A 268 9.82 8.38 12.31
CA ILE A 268 10.01 8.20 10.88
C ILE A 268 10.94 6.99 10.70
N LEU A 269 10.59 6.09 9.80
CA LEU A 269 11.54 5.21 9.14
C LEU A 269 11.83 5.79 7.76
N PHE A 270 13.09 5.85 7.36
CA PHE A 270 13.44 6.35 6.03
C PHE A 270 14.68 5.66 5.48
N SER A 271 14.81 5.70 4.15
CA SER A 271 16.07 5.52 3.42
C SER A 271 16.45 6.84 2.73
N ILE A 272 17.69 6.95 2.26
CA ILE A 272 18.18 8.08 1.49
C ILE A 272 18.90 7.59 0.24
N ALA A 273 18.93 8.40 -0.81
CA ALA A 273 19.72 8.09 -2.00
C ALA A 273 21.21 7.86 -1.67
N PRO A 274 21.93 7.07 -2.49
CA PRO A 274 23.31 6.75 -2.21
C PRO A 274 24.17 8.02 -2.22
N ILE A 275 24.97 8.21 -1.17
CA ILE A 275 25.86 9.37 -1.01
C ILE A 275 27.29 8.97 -1.40
N PRO A 276 27.82 9.43 -2.56
CA PRO A 276 29.16 9.07 -3.01
C PRO A 276 30.24 9.57 -2.06
N ASN A 277 31.30 8.79 -1.88
CA ASN A 277 32.45 9.24 -1.11
C ASN A 277 33.25 10.28 -1.90
N PRO A 278 33.44 11.51 -1.39
CA PRO A 278 34.13 12.57 -2.12
C PRO A 278 35.61 12.26 -2.40
N ASN A 279 36.20 11.31 -1.67
CA ASN A 279 37.59 10.88 -1.87
C ASN A 279 37.73 9.67 -2.79
N GLY A 280 36.62 9.18 -3.36
CA GLY A 280 36.54 7.90 -4.07
C GLY A 280 36.55 6.69 -3.12
N GLY A 281 36.21 5.51 -3.67
CA GLY A 281 35.99 4.29 -2.89
C GLY A 281 34.50 3.97 -2.73
N PRO A 282 34.13 3.09 -1.78
CA PRO A 282 32.72 2.82 -1.46
C PRO A 282 32.00 4.11 -1.04
N ASN A 283 30.69 4.16 -1.30
CA ASN A 283 29.84 5.26 -0.88
C ASN A 283 29.91 5.48 0.64
N VAL A 284 29.58 6.70 1.09
CA VAL A 284 29.40 6.99 2.52
C VAL A 284 28.16 6.27 3.03
N PHE A 285 27.10 6.34 2.23
CA PHE A 285 25.87 5.55 2.37
C PHE A 285 25.54 4.98 0.99
N ASP A 286 25.29 3.68 0.91
CA ASP A 286 25.00 3.01 -0.37
C ASP A 286 23.53 3.02 -0.76
N GLY A 287 22.67 3.58 0.10
CA GLY A 287 21.22 3.68 -0.08
C GLY A 287 20.47 2.46 0.46
N GLY A 288 21.19 1.45 0.96
CA GLY A 288 20.62 0.25 1.58
C GLY A 288 20.31 0.40 3.06
N GLU A 289 20.61 1.56 3.63
CA GLU A 289 20.40 1.80 5.05
C GLU A 289 18.95 2.20 5.34
N VAL A 290 18.45 1.75 6.50
CA VAL A 290 17.14 2.18 6.99
C VAL A 290 17.34 2.82 8.35
N TRP A 291 16.98 4.08 8.48
CA TRP A 291 17.06 4.82 9.73
C TRP A 291 15.73 4.84 10.45
N HIS A 292 15.79 4.70 11.77
CA HIS A 292 14.71 5.02 12.66
C HIS A 292 15.01 6.32 13.40
N TRP A 293 14.17 7.31 13.17
CA TRP A 293 14.29 8.61 13.80
C TRP A 293 13.06 8.96 14.61
N ARG A 294 13.27 9.17 15.91
CA ARG A 294 12.26 9.68 16.84
C ARG A 294 12.53 11.14 17.09
N PHE A 295 11.46 11.94 17.17
CA PHE A 295 11.59 13.36 17.44
C PHE A 295 12.45 13.64 18.69
N GLY A 296 13.39 14.59 18.56
CA GLY A 296 14.30 14.99 19.62
C GLY A 296 15.41 13.98 19.93
N GLN A 297 15.56 12.92 19.14
CA GLN A 297 16.65 11.94 19.24
C GLN A 297 17.52 11.97 17.98
N GLN A 298 18.74 11.44 18.10
CA GLN A 298 19.55 11.12 16.93
C GLN A 298 18.89 9.94 16.17
N ALA A 299 18.99 9.94 14.85
CA ALA A 299 18.58 8.80 14.04
C ALA A 299 19.53 7.62 14.29
N GLU A 300 18.97 6.41 14.34
CA GLU A 300 19.71 5.17 14.56
C GLU A 300 19.37 4.19 13.44
N PHE A 301 20.32 3.35 13.01
CA PHE A 301 20.02 2.28 12.06
C PHE A 301 18.95 1.35 12.62
N LEU A 302 18.01 0.95 11.77
CA LEU A 302 16.95 0.03 12.12
C LEU A 302 17.55 -1.35 12.46
N LYS A 303 17.13 -1.90 13.59
CA LYS A 303 17.43 -3.28 13.95
C LYS A 303 16.22 -4.17 13.64
N HIS A 304 16.28 -4.89 12.54
CA HIS A 304 15.22 -5.75 12.04
C HIS A 304 15.83 -7.01 11.41
N GLY A 305 15.07 -8.11 11.30
CA GLY A 305 15.58 -9.35 10.68
C GLY A 305 16.73 -10.04 11.42
N GLY A 306 17.14 -9.55 12.60
CA GLY A 306 18.30 -10.05 13.33
C GLY A 306 19.63 -9.38 13.00
N HIS A 307 19.64 -8.34 12.15
CA HIS A 307 20.81 -7.51 11.84
C HIS A 307 20.50 -6.02 11.97
N LEU A 308 21.47 -5.17 11.64
CA LEU A 308 21.28 -3.73 11.47
C LEU A 308 21.13 -3.45 9.97
N TRP A 309 20.25 -2.52 9.63
CA TRP A 309 20.13 -1.95 8.30
C TRP A 309 21.08 -0.75 8.16
N ASP A 310 22.38 -1.07 8.15
CA ASP A 310 23.49 -0.14 7.93
C ASP A 310 24.22 -0.47 6.62
N THR A 311 25.22 0.34 6.24
CA THR A 311 26.00 0.19 4.98
C THR A 311 26.74 -1.16 4.87
N ALA A 312 26.79 -1.97 5.92
CA ALA A 312 27.40 -3.30 5.86
C ALA A 312 26.39 -4.39 5.46
N PHE A 313 25.11 -4.09 5.45
CA PHE A 313 24.05 -5.02 5.05
C PHE A 313 23.93 -5.07 3.53
N ASP A 314 24.14 -6.26 2.96
CA ASP A 314 24.08 -6.54 1.52
C ASP A 314 22.60 -6.70 1.09
N VAL A 315 21.92 -5.60 0.81
CA VAL A 315 20.51 -5.56 0.35
C VAL A 315 20.42 -6.29 -0.97
N GLN A 316 21.34 -6.00 -1.90
CA GLN A 316 21.38 -6.61 -3.22
C GLN A 316 21.40 -8.15 -3.13
N GLY A 317 22.37 -8.69 -2.39
CA GLY A 317 22.55 -10.12 -2.20
C GLY A 317 21.44 -10.78 -1.39
N THR A 318 20.89 -10.08 -0.39
CA THR A 318 19.84 -10.63 0.49
C THR A 318 18.52 -10.81 -0.25
N PHE A 319 18.10 -9.80 -1.02
CA PHE A 319 16.82 -9.85 -1.73
C PHE A 319 16.95 -10.34 -3.18
N GLY A 320 18.18 -10.55 -3.65
CA GLY A 320 18.45 -10.90 -5.05
C GLY A 320 18.03 -9.79 -6.01
N THR A 321 18.09 -8.54 -5.55
CA THR A 321 17.81 -7.33 -6.33
C THR A 321 19.07 -6.94 -7.12
N GLN A 322 19.00 -5.82 -7.83
CA GLN A 322 20.13 -5.33 -8.62
C GLN A 322 20.85 -4.15 -7.96
N SER A 323 20.23 -3.52 -6.95
CA SER A 323 20.71 -2.32 -6.24
C SER A 323 20.78 -2.53 -4.75
N GLU A 324 21.63 -1.74 -4.11
CA GLU A 324 21.56 -1.48 -2.67
C GLU A 324 20.52 -0.41 -2.35
N ASN A 325 20.25 0.55 -3.26
CA ASN A 325 19.36 1.68 -2.98
C ASN A 325 17.92 1.22 -2.74
N ILE A 326 17.36 1.59 -1.59
CA ILE A 326 15.97 1.30 -1.22
C ILE A 326 15.09 2.47 -1.63
N ASP A 327 14.09 2.17 -2.47
CA ASP A 327 13.22 3.16 -3.13
C ASP A 327 11.79 3.10 -2.58
N ALA A 328 11.48 2.17 -1.68
CA ALA A 328 10.22 2.18 -0.95
C ALA A 328 10.36 1.40 0.34
N LEU A 329 9.64 1.84 1.37
CA LEU A 329 9.58 1.20 2.67
C LEU A 329 8.12 1.08 3.10
N GLU A 330 7.74 -0.11 3.52
CA GLU A 330 6.42 -0.38 4.06
C GLU A 330 6.46 -1.64 4.92
N ALA A 331 5.35 -2.06 5.49
CA ALA A 331 5.27 -3.29 6.26
C ALA A 331 4.07 -4.13 5.87
N VAL A 332 4.21 -5.44 6.05
CA VAL A 332 3.09 -6.38 5.90
C VAL A 332 2.90 -7.21 7.15
N SER A 333 1.65 -7.63 7.34
CA SER A 333 1.23 -8.46 8.46
C SER A 333 0.03 -9.31 8.09
N ALA A 334 -0.34 -10.23 8.98
CA ALA A 334 -1.55 -11.02 8.83
C ALA A 334 -2.78 -10.11 8.63
N VAL A 335 -3.53 -10.41 7.56
CA VAL A 335 -4.87 -9.87 7.29
C VAL A 335 -5.87 -10.61 8.19
N PRO A 336 -6.61 -9.92 9.08
CA PRO A 336 -7.68 -10.55 9.85
C PRO A 336 -8.68 -11.25 8.92
N GLU A 337 -9.07 -12.47 9.28
CA GLU A 337 -10.12 -13.19 8.55
C GLU A 337 -11.47 -12.43 8.66
N PRO A 338 -12.25 -12.32 7.58
CA PRO A 338 -13.56 -11.68 7.62
C PRO A 338 -14.44 -12.31 8.71
N THR A 339 -14.98 -11.49 9.60
CA THR A 339 -15.86 -11.96 10.71
C THR A 339 -17.09 -12.72 10.20
N SER A 340 -17.46 -12.52 8.92
CA SER A 340 -18.51 -13.27 8.23
C SER A 340 -18.28 -14.78 8.23
N LEU A 341 -17.03 -15.26 8.12
CA LEU A 341 -16.72 -16.69 8.19
C LEU A 341 -16.99 -17.25 9.59
N LEU A 342 -16.59 -16.51 10.62
CA LEU A 342 -16.86 -16.89 12.02
C LEU A 342 -18.36 -16.88 12.32
N LEU A 343 -19.09 -15.87 11.84
CA LEU A 343 -20.55 -15.78 11.99
C LEU A 343 -21.27 -16.89 11.20
N GLY A 344 -20.79 -17.24 10.01
CA GLY A 344 -21.30 -18.37 9.24
C GLY A 344 -21.09 -19.70 9.94
N ALA A 345 -19.88 -19.95 10.44
CA ALA A 345 -19.54 -21.17 11.18
C ALA A 345 -20.35 -21.30 12.47
N THR A 346 -20.47 -20.22 13.24
CA THR A 346 -21.28 -20.20 14.48
C THR A 346 -22.77 -20.36 14.17
N GLY A 347 -23.30 -19.72 13.12
CA GLY A 347 -24.67 -19.91 12.66
C GLY A 347 -24.98 -21.36 12.28
N LEU A 348 -24.10 -22.00 11.52
CA LEU A 348 -24.22 -23.43 11.15
C LEU A 348 -24.15 -24.34 12.38
N ALA A 349 -23.25 -24.06 13.32
CA ALA A 349 -23.16 -24.81 14.58
C ALA A 349 -24.44 -24.68 15.42
N CYS A 350 -25.00 -23.47 15.53
CA CYS A 350 -26.29 -23.23 16.21
C CYS A 350 -27.45 -23.99 15.55
N LEU A 351 -27.53 -23.99 14.22
CA LEU A 351 -28.55 -24.75 13.47
C LEU A 351 -28.43 -26.26 13.69
N TRP A 352 -27.19 -26.79 13.70
CA TRP A 352 -26.94 -28.20 13.97
C TRP A 352 -27.36 -28.59 15.38
N CYS A 353 -26.91 -27.83 16.40
CA CYS A 353 -27.27 -28.06 17.80
C CYS A 353 -28.80 -27.95 18.01
N GLY A 354 -29.45 -27.00 17.36
CA GLY A 354 -30.91 -26.86 17.37
C GLY A 354 -31.64 -28.05 16.77
N ARG A 355 -31.13 -28.61 15.65
CA ARG A 355 -31.72 -29.81 15.01
C ARG A 355 -31.63 -31.04 15.89
N ARG A 356 -30.50 -31.26 16.60
CA ARG A 356 -30.34 -32.39 17.52
C ARG A 356 -31.32 -32.36 18.69
N ARG A 357 -31.67 -31.17 19.20
CA ARG A 357 -32.63 -31.01 20.30
C ARG A 357 -34.10 -31.27 19.92
N ARG A 358 -34.44 -31.37 18.63
CA ARG A 358 -35.82 -31.69 18.19
C ARG A 358 -36.04 -33.19 17.92
N ILE A 359 -34.98 -33.98 17.90
CA ILE A 359 -35.02 -35.43 17.59
C ILE A 359 -34.91 -36.27 18.87
N ALA A 360 -34.34 -35.70 19.94
CA ALA A 360 -34.46 -36.21 21.30
C ALA A 360 -35.71 -35.61 21.96
#